data_AF-A0A0P9IA90-F1
#
_entry.id   AF-A0A0P9IA90-F1
#
_cell.length_a   1.000
_cell.length_b   1.000
_cell.length_c   1.000
_cell.angle_alpha   90.00
_cell.angle_beta   90.00
_cell.angle_gamma   90.00
#
_symmetry.space_group_name_H-M   'P 1'
#
loop_
_entity.id
_entity.type
_entity.pdbx_description
1 polymer ?
#
loop_
_entity_poly.entity_id
_entity_poly.type
_entity_poly.pdbx_seq_one_letter_code
_entity_poly.pdbx_strand_id
1 'polypeptide(L)'
;MKLKLLSMTVVAMTLSTQATAVSKFDAGVADKVDTQKQVQQLSKADFGMYKIEKGLALVPSSIAAADSVIASKGENAVVALEVPNDLVKPGSLVRNIFTGNLAPLSGNISILLKKGVSANDVAAATGLNLESSFSGTDLAVVSVAENQDVLKAQELLKASGLIKEARIEVLEARHTAR
;
A
#
# COMPACT_ATOMS: atom_id res chain seq x y z
N MET A 1 -15.70 -57.29 -64.01
CA MET A 1 -16.58 -56.15 -64.36
C MET A 1 -15.85 -54.88 -63.93
N LYS A 2 -15.22 -54.02 -64.77
CA LYS A 2 -15.78 -53.06 -65.76
C LYS A 2 -17.05 -52.39 -65.23
N LEU A 3 -17.26 -51.07 -65.13
CA LEU A 3 -16.61 -49.79 -65.53
C LEU A 3 -17.45 -48.70 -64.78
N LYS A 4 -16.97 -47.56 -64.27
CA LYS A 4 -16.78 -46.29 -65.00
C LYS A 4 -16.30 -45.17 -64.06
N LEU A 5 -15.34 -44.40 -64.58
CA LEU A 5 -14.98 -43.04 -64.19
C LEU A 5 -16.20 -42.11 -64.14
N LEU A 6 -16.20 -41.17 -63.19
CA LEU A 6 -16.52 -39.79 -63.52
C LEU A 6 -15.73 -38.85 -62.59
N SER A 7 -14.78 -38.14 -63.20
CA SER A 7 -14.04 -37.04 -62.60
C SER A 7 -14.90 -35.78 -62.69
N MET A 8 -15.06 -35.03 -61.59
CA MET A 8 -15.42 -33.61 -61.68
C MET A 8 -14.65 -32.82 -60.63
N THR A 9 -13.67 -32.08 -61.12
CA THR A 9 -12.91 -31.04 -60.42
C THR A 9 -13.82 -29.85 -60.14
N VAL A 10 -13.90 -29.37 -58.90
CA VAL A 10 -14.33 -27.99 -58.60
C VAL A 10 -13.42 -27.39 -57.54
N VAL A 11 -13.05 -26.16 -57.83
CA VAL A 11 -12.02 -25.28 -57.26
C VAL A 11 -12.17 -25.01 -55.76
N ALA A 12 -11.04 -24.95 -55.07
CA ALA A 12 -10.90 -24.49 -53.70
C ALA A 12 -11.18 -22.97 -53.58
N MET A 13 -12.01 -22.58 -52.62
CA MET A 13 -12.03 -21.22 -52.06
C MET A 13 -12.11 -21.33 -50.54
N THR A 14 -10.96 -21.29 -49.87
CA THR A 14 -10.87 -21.10 -48.42
C THR A 14 -11.19 -19.64 -48.12
N LEU A 15 -12.43 -19.35 -47.74
CA LEU A 15 -12.81 -18.07 -47.17
C LEU A 15 -12.31 -18.01 -45.72
N SER A 16 -11.17 -17.35 -45.51
CA SER A 16 -10.77 -16.88 -44.19
C SER A 16 -11.74 -15.76 -43.77
N THR A 17 -12.68 -16.07 -42.88
CA THR A 17 -13.53 -15.06 -42.23
C THR A 17 -12.66 -14.21 -41.30
N GLN A 18 -12.35 -12.98 -41.72
CA GLN A 18 -11.96 -11.93 -40.78
C GLN A 18 -13.24 -11.41 -40.13
N ALA A 19 -13.39 -11.64 -38.82
CA ALA A 19 -14.49 -11.08 -38.05
C ALA A 19 -14.18 -9.60 -37.76
N THR A 20 -14.75 -8.70 -38.54
CA THR A 20 -14.83 -7.27 -38.18
C THR A 20 -16.05 -7.06 -37.29
N ALA A 21 -15.82 -6.85 -36.00
CA ALA A 21 -16.86 -6.42 -35.09
C ALA A 21 -17.23 -4.96 -35.40
N VAL A 22 -18.35 -4.76 -36.10
CA VAL A 22 -19.02 -3.46 -36.23
C VAL A 22 -20.00 -3.29 -35.07
N SER A 23 -19.55 -2.68 -33.98
CA SER A 23 -20.45 -2.24 -32.93
C SER A 23 -21.16 -0.97 -33.37
N LYS A 24 -22.35 -1.12 -33.96
CA LYS A 24 -23.34 -0.05 -34.03
C LYS A 24 -23.95 0.11 -32.63
N PHE A 25 -23.58 1.17 -31.93
CA PHE A 25 -24.29 1.62 -30.75
C PHE A 25 -25.23 2.74 -31.18
N ASP A 26 -26.53 2.49 -31.09
CA ASP A 26 -27.59 3.43 -31.41
C ASP A 26 -27.53 4.65 -30.49
N ALA A 27 -27.64 5.82 -31.10
CA ALA A 27 -27.72 7.10 -30.41
C ALA A 27 -29.07 7.21 -29.69
N GLY A 28 -29.05 7.40 -28.37
CA GLY A 28 -30.31 7.48 -27.64
C GLY A 28 -30.27 7.81 -26.15
N VAL A 29 -29.23 8.47 -25.61
CA VAL A 29 -29.35 9.27 -24.38
C VAL A 29 -28.32 10.41 -24.46
N ALA A 30 -28.81 11.64 -24.56
CA ALA A 30 -28.03 12.82 -24.25
C ALA A 30 -27.82 12.85 -22.73
N ASP A 31 -26.62 12.51 -22.29
CA ASP A 31 -25.94 13.33 -21.30
C ASP A 31 -24.44 13.11 -21.46
N LYS A 32 -23.70 14.21 -21.54
CA LYS A 32 -22.24 14.21 -21.60
C LYS A 32 -21.73 13.64 -20.28
N VAL A 33 -21.52 12.33 -20.21
CA VAL A 33 -20.64 11.77 -19.18
C VAL A 33 -19.24 12.20 -19.57
N ASP A 34 -18.82 13.29 -18.95
CA ASP A 34 -17.45 13.77 -18.97
C ASP A 34 -16.57 12.66 -18.36
N THR A 35 -16.08 11.76 -19.22
CA THR A 35 -15.13 10.71 -18.85
C THR A 35 -13.73 11.27 -18.59
N GLN A 36 -13.61 12.53 -18.14
CA GLN A 36 -12.51 12.93 -17.27
C GLN A 36 -12.74 12.32 -15.88
N LYS A 37 -12.67 10.97 -15.79
CA LYS A 37 -12.20 10.37 -14.54
C LYS A 37 -10.79 10.90 -14.35
N GLN A 38 -10.66 11.92 -13.51
CA GLN A 38 -9.40 12.32 -12.91
C GLN A 38 -8.68 11.04 -12.53
N VAL A 39 -7.62 10.70 -13.27
CA VAL A 39 -6.59 9.83 -12.72
C VAL A 39 -6.08 10.63 -11.53
N GLN A 40 -6.62 10.39 -10.34
CA GLN A 40 -6.11 10.99 -9.11
C GLN A 40 -4.62 10.71 -9.15
N GLN A 41 -3.84 11.78 -9.30
CA GLN A 41 -2.39 11.68 -9.37
C GLN A 41 -1.96 11.02 -8.06
N LEU A 42 -1.62 9.73 -8.13
CA LEU A 42 -1.29 8.93 -6.95
C LEU A 42 -0.15 9.67 -6.24
N SER A 43 -0.41 10.04 -4.99
CA SER A 43 0.59 10.74 -4.18
C SER A 43 1.82 9.83 -4.04
N LYS A 44 3.02 10.40 -4.12
CA LYS A 44 4.25 9.66 -3.85
C LYS A 44 4.21 9.09 -2.42
N ALA A 45 4.52 7.80 -2.28
CA ALA A 45 4.68 7.17 -0.98
C ALA A 45 6.00 7.60 -0.32
N ASP A 46 5.98 7.74 1.00
CA ASP A 46 7.18 8.00 1.82
C ASP A 46 7.90 6.68 2.13
N PHE A 47 7.14 5.59 2.34
CA PHE A 47 7.68 4.24 2.46
C PHE A 47 6.66 3.21 1.96
N GLY A 48 7.12 2.15 1.30
CA GLY A 48 6.24 1.11 0.76
C GLY A 48 5.12 1.71 -0.11
N MET A 49 3.87 1.50 0.29
CA MET A 49 2.67 2.06 -0.34
C MET A 49 1.99 3.17 0.48
N TYR A 50 2.72 3.73 1.45
CA TYR A 50 2.16 4.63 2.45
C TYR A 50 2.76 6.02 2.35
N LYS A 51 1.90 7.03 2.45
CA LYS A 51 2.24 8.42 2.65
C LYS A 51 1.94 8.81 4.09
N ILE A 52 2.80 9.60 4.73
CA ILE A 52 2.60 10.10 6.09
C ILE A 52 1.65 11.29 6.07
N GLU A 53 0.68 11.26 6.98
CA GLU A 53 -0.31 12.31 7.15
C GLU A 53 0.04 13.18 8.35
N LYS A 54 1.03 14.07 8.17
CA LYS A 54 1.55 14.95 9.23
C LYS A 54 0.50 15.87 9.85
N GLY A 55 -0.54 16.23 9.08
CA GLY A 55 -1.62 17.10 9.53
C GLY A 55 -2.76 16.35 10.23
N LEU A 56 -2.65 15.04 10.46
CA LEU A 56 -3.72 14.23 11.03
C LEU A 56 -3.27 13.54 12.32
N ALA A 57 -4.21 13.36 13.25
CA ALA A 57 -4.01 12.53 14.43
C ALA A 57 -5.18 11.59 14.66
N LEU A 58 -4.90 10.45 15.30
CA LEU A 58 -5.91 9.53 15.80
C LEU A 58 -6.09 9.78 17.29
N VAL A 59 -7.31 10.08 17.71
CA VAL A 59 -7.66 10.35 19.12
C VAL A 59 -8.92 9.56 19.51
N PRO A 60 -9.13 9.26 20.81
CA PRO A 60 -10.41 8.73 21.26
C PRO A 60 -11.55 9.68 20.90
N SER A 61 -12.66 9.13 20.39
CA SER A 61 -13.82 9.93 19.98
C SER A 61 -14.43 10.73 21.13
N SER A 62 -14.23 10.30 22.38
CA SER A 62 -14.71 10.99 23.58
C SER A 62 -14.02 12.33 23.85
N ILE A 63 -12.83 12.55 23.27
CA ILE A 63 -12.06 13.79 23.47
C ILE A 63 -11.85 14.58 22.17
N ALA A 64 -12.42 14.12 21.06
CA ALA A 64 -12.27 14.77 19.76
C ALA A 64 -13.13 16.04 19.71
N ALA A 65 -12.53 17.18 19.36
CA ALA A 65 -13.27 18.40 19.05
C ALA A 65 -14.07 18.20 17.76
N ALA A 66 -15.39 18.39 17.83
CA ALA A 66 -16.31 18.01 16.75
C ALA A 66 -16.01 18.71 15.41
N ASP A 67 -15.50 19.94 15.46
CA ASP A 67 -15.11 20.74 14.29
C ASP A 67 -13.82 20.27 13.61
N SER A 68 -13.01 19.48 14.33
CA SER A 68 -11.73 18.99 13.88
C SER A 68 -11.81 17.56 13.32
N VAL A 69 -12.94 16.86 13.51
CA VAL A 69 -13.11 15.46 13.08
C VAL A 69 -13.26 15.36 11.56
N ILE A 70 -12.38 14.57 10.94
CA ILE A 70 -12.43 14.24 9.50
C ILE A 70 -13.12 12.89 9.27
N ALA A 71 -12.90 11.93 10.17
CA ALA A 71 -13.50 10.61 10.08
C ALA A 71 -13.58 9.96 11.47
N SER A 72 -14.59 9.12 11.70
CA SER A 72 -14.73 8.36 12.95
C SER A 72 -15.03 6.88 12.65
N LYS A 73 -14.48 5.98 13.47
CA LYS A 73 -14.84 4.55 13.46
C LYS A 73 -14.55 3.93 14.82
N GLY A 74 -15.56 3.26 15.38
CA GLY A 74 -15.47 2.71 16.73
C GLY A 74 -15.20 3.81 17.74
N GLU A 75 -14.25 3.57 18.65
CA GLU A 75 -13.90 4.49 19.73
C GLU A 75 -12.88 5.56 19.34
N ASN A 76 -12.46 5.62 18.07
CA ASN A 76 -11.45 6.57 17.60
C ASN A 76 -11.98 7.50 16.50
N ALA A 77 -11.48 8.72 16.52
CA ALA A 77 -11.67 9.74 15.51
C ALA A 77 -10.32 10.17 14.92
N VAL A 78 -10.29 10.36 13.61
CA VAL A 78 -9.22 11.06 12.91
C VAL A 78 -9.56 12.54 12.93
N VAL A 79 -8.64 13.35 13.45
CA VAL A 79 -8.79 14.80 13.54
C VAL A 79 -7.73 15.52 12.72
N ALA A 80 -8.09 16.70 12.19
CA ALA A 80 -7.13 17.65 11.65
C ALA A 80 -6.32 18.27 12.79
N LEU A 81 -5.02 18.43 12.59
CA LEU A 81 -4.14 19.18 13.47
C LEU A 81 -4.01 20.62 12.95
N GLU A 82 -4.10 21.59 13.85
CA GLU A 82 -3.80 22.99 13.53
C GLU A 82 -2.33 23.17 13.10
N VAL A 83 -1.43 22.42 13.73
CA VAL A 83 0.00 22.40 13.42
C VAL A 83 0.40 20.98 13.02
N PRO A 84 0.94 20.78 11.80
CA PRO A 84 1.44 19.48 11.39
C PRO A 84 2.53 18.94 12.33
N ASN A 85 2.48 17.63 12.62
CA ASN A 85 3.52 16.96 13.37
C ASN A 85 4.60 16.42 12.43
N ASP A 86 5.80 16.98 12.52
CA ASP A 86 6.94 16.55 11.71
C ASP A 86 7.59 15.26 12.21
N LEU A 87 7.42 14.91 13.49
CA LEU A 87 7.97 13.70 14.07
C LEU A 87 7.06 12.51 13.79
N VAL A 88 7.58 11.52 13.07
CA VAL A 88 6.85 10.30 12.72
C VAL A 88 7.08 9.26 13.81
N LYS A 89 6.12 9.08 14.69
CA LYS A 89 6.23 8.24 15.89
C LYS A 89 5.15 7.13 15.91
N PRO A 90 5.19 6.16 16.83
CA PRO A 90 4.09 5.22 17.01
C PRO A 90 2.75 5.95 17.14
N GLY A 91 1.73 5.48 16.42
CA GLY A 91 0.42 6.14 16.34
C GLY A 91 0.29 7.25 15.28
N SER A 92 1.39 7.75 14.69
CA SER A 92 1.32 8.65 13.53
C SER A 92 0.50 8.01 12.40
N LEU A 93 -0.33 8.80 11.73
CA LEU A 93 -1.21 8.31 10.68
C LEU A 93 -0.50 8.26 9.33
N VAL A 94 -0.80 7.20 8.58
CA VAL A 94 -0.39 7.04 7.19
C VAL A 94 -1.58 6.73 6.32
N ARG A 95 -1.51 7.18 5.06
CA ARG A 95 -2.48 6.90 4.01
C ARG A 95 -1.90 5.90 3.02
N ASN A 96 -2.62 4.82 2.79
CA ASN A 96 -2.32 3.93 1.68
C ASN A 96 -2.65 4.65 0.36
N ILE A 97 -1.66 4.81 -0.52
CA ILE A 97 -1.81 5.63 -1.73
C ILE A 97 -2.77 5.02 -2.76
N PHE A 98 -3.01 3.70 -2.71
CA PHE A 98 -3.89 3.00 -3.65
C PHE A 98 -5.34 2.95 -3.17
N THR A 99 -5.57 2.84 -1.86
CA THR A 99 -6.91 2.67 -1.27
C THR A 99 -7.45 3.93 -0.60
N GLY A 100 -6.60 4.91 -0.31
CA GLY A 100 -6.95 6.10 0.46
C GLY A 100 -7.18 5.85 1.95
N ASN A 101 -7.09 4.60 2.41
CA ASN A 101 -7.31 4.20 3.80
C ASN A 101 -6.24 4.78 4.73
N LEU A 102 -6.69 5.19 5.91
CA LEU A 102 -5.84 5.67 7.00
C LEU A 102 -5.61 4.56 8.03
N ALA A 103 -4.36 4.49 8.49
CA ALA A 103 -3.92 3.56 9.50
C ALA A 103 -2.82 4.18 10.38
N PRO A 104 -2.78 3.85 11.67
CA PRO A 104 -1.67 4.25 12.54
C PRO A 104 -0.44 3.36 12.34
N LEU A 105 0.75 3.94 12.51
CA LEU A 105 2.00 3.19 12.65
C LEU A 105 2.04 2.44 13.98
N SER A 106 2.56 1.21 13.99
CA SER A 106 2.74 0.46 15.24
C SER A 106 3.97 0.93 16.04
N GLY A 107 4.98 1.49 15.34
CA GLY A 107 6.31 1.72 15.91
C GLY A 107 7.29 0.57 15.71
N ASN A 108 6.80 -0.58 15.21
CA ASN A 108 7.62 -1.75 14.94
C ASN A 108 8.17 -1.72 13.52
N ILE A 109 9.32 -2.35 13.36
CA ILE A 109 10.01 -2.58 12.11
C ILE A 109 10.40 -4.06 12.05
N SER A 110 9.76 -4.78 11.14
CA SER A 110 10.15 -6.14 10.77
C SER A 110 11.46 -6.10 9.97
N ILE A 111 12.47 -6.85 10.39
CA ILE A 111 13.79 -6.87 9.76
C ILE A 111 14.16 -8.28 9.28
N LEU A 112 14.83 -8.33 8.14
CA LEU A 112 15.50 -9.54 7.65
C LEU A 112 17.00 -9.37 7.83
N LEU A 113 17.61 -10.21 8.66
CA LEU A 113 19.01 -10.19 9.02
C LEU A 113 19.91 -10.69 7.87
N LYS A 114 21.16 -10.22 7.85
CA LYS A 114 22.22 -10.88 7.07
C LYS A 114 22.63 -12.19 7.73
N LYS A 115 23.18 -13.10 6.92
CA LYS A 115 23.62 -14.41 7.41
C LYS A 115 24.67 -14.25 8.51
N GLY A 116 24.45 -14.89 9.66
CA GLY A 116 25.37 -14.87 10.80
C GLY A 116 25.28 -13.61 11.68
N VAL A 117 24.37 -12.68 11.37
CA VAL A 117 24.05 -11.53 12.23
C VAL A 117 22.94 -11.91 13.19
N SER A 118 23.06 -11.58 14.47
CA SER A 118 21.97 -11.74 15.43
C SER A 118 21.11 -10.48 15.54
N ALA A 119 19.86 -10.64 15.96
CA ALA A 119 18.98 -9.51 16.23
C ALA A 119 19.50 -8.61 17.36
N ASN A 120 20.23 -9.18 18.33
CA ASN A 120 20.88 -8.43 19.41
C ASN A 120 21.99 -7.52 18.88
N ASP A 121 22.76 -7.96 17.89
CA ASP A 121 23.80 -7.13 17.26
C ASP A 121 23.19 -5.90 16.58
N VAL A 122 22.04 -6.10 15.91
CA VAL A 122 21.28 -5.00 15.29
C VAL A 122 20.76 -4.02 16.34
N ALA A 123 20.13 -4.52 17.41
CA ALA A 123 19.62 -3.70 18.50
C ALA A 123 20.75 -2.88 19.16
N ALA A 124 21.88 -3.53 19.48
CA ALA A 124 23.04 -2.86 20.06
C ALA A 124 23.64 -1.78 19.13
N ALA A 125 23.72 -2.06 17.82
CA ALA A 125 24.29 -1.12 16.85
C ALA A 125 23.38 0.08 16.54
N THR A 126 22.06 -0.09 16.67
CA THR A 126 21.07 0.94 16.27
C THR A 126 20.42 1.65 17.44
N GLY A 127 20.52 1.10 18.66
CA GLY A 127 19.81 1.59 19.84
C GLY A 127 18.30 1.35 19.81
N LEU A 128 17.81 0.51 18.89
CA LEU A 128 16.40 0.11 18.82
C LEU A 128 16.11 -1.02 19.81
N ASN A 129 14.86 -1.12 20.26
CA ASN A 129 14.45 -2.18 21.17
C ASN A 129 14.23 -3.46 20.36
N LEU A 130 14.73 -4.59 20.86
CA LEU A 130 14.42 -5.90 20.29
C LEU A 130 13.11 -6.42 20.88
N GLU A 131 12.07 -6.53 20.05
CA GLU A 131 10.75 -7.02 20.46
C GLU A 131 10.64 -8.54 20.32
N SER A 132 11.13 -9.09 19.21
CA SER A 132 11.12 -10.52 18.97
C SER A 132 12.23 -10.96 18.01
N SER A 133 12.66 -12.20 18.17
CA SER A 133 13.53 -12.88 17.21
C SER A 133 12.99 -14.29 16.96
N PHE A 134 13.04 -14.74 15.71
CA PHE A 134 12.45 -16.02 15.32
C PHE A 134 13.55 -17.03 15.05
N SER A 135 13.80 -17.92 16.02
CA SER A 135 14.86 -18.92 15.94
C SER A 135 14.73 -19.80 14.69
N GLY A 136 15.87 -20.16 14.09
CA GLY A 136 15.91 -20.91 12.84
C GLY A 136 15.56 -20.08 11.59
N THR A 137 15.34 -18.77 11.75
CA THR A 137 15.12 -17.84 10.64
C THR A 137 16.06 -16.63 10.76
N ASP A 138 16.14 -15.85 9.68
CA ASP A 138 16.82 -14.54 9.66
C ASP A 138 15.85 -13.39 10.03
N LEU A 139 14.70 -13.65 10.68
CA LEU A 139 13.68 -12.64 10.96
C LEU A 139 13.71 -12.17 12.42
N ALA A 140 13.47 -10.87 12.61
CA ALA A 140 13.27 -10.25 13.90
C ALA A 140 12.34 -9.04 13.79
N VAL A 141 11.80 -8.58 14.91
CA VAL A 141 11.06 -7.32 15.02
C VAL A 141 11.79 -6.44 16.02
N VAL A 142 12.04 -5.20 15.62
CA VAL A 142 12.56 -4.15 16.49
C VAL A 142 11.56 -3.01 16.59
N SER A 143 11.58 -2.24 17.68
CA SER A 143 10.72 -1.07 17.85
C SER A 143 11.52 0.19 18.11
N VAL A 144 10.93 1.33 17.76
CA VAL A 144 11.42 2.65 18.16
C VAL A 144 10.92 3.00 19.57
N ALA A 145 11.67 3.82 20.30
CA ALA A 145 11.17 4.46 21.50
C ALA A 145 10.07 5.51 21.17
N GLU A 146 9.22 5.89 22.14
CA GLU A 146 8.05 6.77 21.93
C GLU A 146 8.35 8.11 21.23
N ASN A 147 9.57 8.64 21.39
CA ASN A 147 9.99 9.93 20.83
C ASN A 147 11.04 9.78 19.71
N GLN A 148 11.28 8.56 19.23
CA GLN A 148 12.19 8.31 18.13
C GLN A 148 11.42 8.25 16.81
N ASP A 149 12.00 8.84 15.77
CA ASP A 149 11.40 8.87 14.44
C ASP A 149 11.51 7.50 13.74
N VAL A 150 10.37 6.95 13.33
CA VAL A 150 10.25 5.64 12.69
C VAL A 150 10.96 5.59 11.33
N LEU A 151 10.92 6.67 10.55
CA LEU A 151 11.60 6.72 9.26
C LEU A 151 13.12 6.76 9.45
N LYS A 152 13.60 7.59 10.38
CA LYS A 152 15.03 7.64 10.71
C LYS A 152 15.54 6.31 11.27
N ALA A 153 14.73 5.61 12.06
CA ALA A 153 15.06 4.27 12.53
C ALA A 153 15.22 3.27 11.36
N GLN A 154 14.34 3.34 10.36
CA GLN A 154 14.48 2.51 9.15
C GLN A 154 15.76 2.85 8.37
N GLU A 155 16.12 4.14 8.27
CA GLU A 155 17.36 4.58 7.64
C GLU A 155 18.60 4.09 8.38
N LEU A 156 18.62 4.21 9.72
CA LEU A 156 19.70 3.70 10.58
C LEU A 156 19.87 2.19 10.42
N LEU A 157 18.77 1.45 10.40
CA LEU A 157 18.76 0.02 10.14
C LEU A 157 19.41 -0.31 8.80
N LYS A 158 19.03 0.37 7.72
CA LYS A 158 19.64 0.18 6.39
C LYS A 158 21.12 0.55 6.38
N ALA A 159 21.49 1.66 7.02
CA ALA A 159 22.86 2.16 7.10
C ALA A 159 23.79 1.28 7.95
N SER A 160 23.25 0.51 8.92
CA SER A 160 24.03 -0.40 9.76
C SER A 160 24.80 -1.46 8.97
N GLY A 161 24.31 -1.80 7.77
CA GLY A 161 24.87 -2.89 6.97
C GLY A 161 24.67 -4.28 7.58
N LEU A 162 23.88 -4.42 8.65
CA LEU A 162 23.64 -5.68 9.36
C LEU A 162 22.41 -6.45 8.84
N ILE A 163 21.52 -5.76 8.13
CA ILE A 163 20.26 -6.32 7.63
C ILE A 163 20.22 -6.34 6.10
N LYS A 164 19.31 -7.15 5.55
CA LYS A 164 18.94 -7.21 4.13
C LYS A 164 17.74 -6.31 3.82
N GLU A 165 16.77 -6.23 4.73
CA GLU A 165 15.49 -5.53 4.52
C GLU A 165 14.94 -5.02 5.86
N ALA A 166 14.27 -3.86 5.84
CA ALA A 166 13.54 -3.30 6.98
C ALA A 166 12.16 -2.79 6.52
N ARG A 167 11.09 -3.32 7.14
CA ARG A 167 9.70 -2.97 6.82
C ARG A 167 9.00 -2.38 8.03
N ILE A 168 8.62 -1.11 7.90
CA ILE A 168 7.79 -0.43 8.90
C ILE A 168 6.42 -1.09 8.94
N GLU A 169 5.96 -1.39 10.15
CA GLU A 169 4.65 -2.00 10.37
C GLU A 169 3.56 -0.94 10.51
N VAL A 170 2.49 -1.16 9.74
CA VAL A 170 1.29 -0.34 9.74
C VAL A 170 0.17 -1.20 10.32
N LEU A 171 -0.53 -0.69 11.32
CA LEU A 171 -1.65 -1.40 11.94
C LEU A 171 -2.82 -1.49 10.96
N GLU A 172 -3.70 -2.48 11.15
CA GLU A 172 -4.84 -2.66 10.25
C GLU A 172 -5.70 -1.40 10.14
N ALA A 173 -6.20 -1.15 8.92
CA ALA A 173 -6.93 0.06 8.56
C ALA A 173 -8.18 0.23 9.43
N ARG A 174 -8.17 1.29 10.24
CA ARG A 174 -9.33 1.68 11.02
C ARG A 174 -10.19 2.75 10.34
N HIS A 175 -9.76 3.46 9.28
CA HIS A 175 -10.60 4.54 8.73
C HIS A 175 -10.45 4.72 7.20
N THR A 176 -11.55 5.08 6.54
CA THR A 176 -11.56 5.66 5.18
C THR A 176 -11.76 7.17 5.32
N ALA A 177 -10.80 8.00 4.91
CA ALA A 177 -11.03 9.44 4.77
C ALA A 177 -11.51 9.72 3.34
N ARG A 178 -12.70 10.33 3.22
CA ARG A 178 -13.27 10.79 1.96
C ARG A 178 -12.80 12.18 1.61
#